data_AF-A0A7X9ZMY2-F1
#
_entry.id   AF-A0A7X9ZMY2-F1
#
_cell.length_a   1.000
_cell.length_b   1.000
_cell.length_c   1.000
_cell.angle_alpha   90.00
_cell.angle_beta   90.00
_cell.angle_gamma   90.00
#
_symmetry.space_group_name_H-M   'P 1'
#
loop_
_entity.id
_entity.type
_entity.pdbx_description
1 polymer ?
#
loop_
_entity_poly.entity_id
_entity_poly.type
_entity_poly.pdbx_seq_one_letter_code
_entity_poly.pdbx_strand_id
1 'polypeptide(L)'
;MSEQKPALAGLVRAGDAQAEAVAITDFIFMAKDISNAYLVTTGDGDLLVNTGFMDNADRNVALFAPYRTGPLRRIVLTQSHADHFGGLDAFREDGTQVIAGPGFVENWADMKRLQPFFGPRSGKLWGGTLKRGSTPKPPPEVVPDVIVDRSYAFEQGGRRFEVIHTPEGEATDGVTVWLPDEKIAFTGNLFGPVFLSMPFLCTIRGDKPRSVRQYLKSLETVRALGAELLVTGHGDPIAGKDRIAADLDRMHAAVAWVRDYTLAGMNAGTTVHQLMRDVALPEELKIGEFHGKVSWAVRTIWEEYAGWFRYEEGTTGLYGVPRSAVNADLAELAGNDALVARAQAHLDTGKPLEAIHLLDIIPEHRDAIVVKKAALEQLLAKSGGSNLSETMWLKAEIAAAEGKLA
;
A
#
# COMPACT_ATOMS: atom_id res chain seq x y z
N MET A 1 -14.54 8.09 23.31
CA MET A 1 -13.91 6.83 22.84
C MET A 1 -12.45 7.14 22.58
N SER A 2 -11.52 6.36 23.12
CA SER A 2 -10.10 6.47 22.77
C SER A 2 -9.98 6.38 21.24
N GLU A 3 -9.41 7.38 20.56
CA GLU A 3 -9.10 7.31 19.13
C GLU A 3 -8.05 6.20 18.94
N GLN A 4 -8.49 4.98 18.72
CA GLN A 4 -7.62 3.88 18.36
C GLN A 4 -7.08 4.20 16.97
N LYS A 5 -5.78 4.47 16.88
CA LYS A 5 -5.12 4.77 15.60
C LYS A 5 -5.21 3.55 14.67
N PRO A 6 -5.37 3.74 13.35
CA PRO A 6 -5.34 2.63 12.39
C PRO A 6 -4.06 1.80 12.57
N ALA A 7 -4.15 0.47 12.45
CA ALA A 7 -3.02 -0.43 12.70
C ALA A 7 -1.76 -0.04 11.90
N LEU A 8 -1.94 0.31 10.62
CA LEU A 8 -0.84 0.74 9.75
C LEU A 8 -0.16 2.03 10.22
N ALA A 9 -0.89 2.98 10.82
CA ALA A 9 -0.28 4.20 11.37
C ALA A 9 0.67 3.89 12.54
N GLY A 10 0.40 2.82 13.29
CA GLY A 10 1.30 2.34 14.35
C GLY A 10 2.56 1.70 13.78
N LEU A 11 2.42 0.90 12.72
CA LEU A 11 3.54 0.20 12.08
C LEU A 11 4.55 1.16 11.47
N VAL A 12 4.10 2.13 10.66
CA VAL A 12 5.01 3.08 9.99
C VAL A 12 5.72 4.06 10.95
N ARG A 13 5.34 4.05 12.23
CA ARG A 13 5.94 4.87 13.29
C ARG A 13 6.61 4.03 14.38
N ALA A 14 6.67 2.71 14.20
CA ALA A 14 7.19 1.80 15.21
C ALA A 14 8.68 2.04 15.51
N GLY A 15 9.40 2.68 14.58
CA GLY A 15 10.79 3.08 14.71
C GLY A 15 11.05 4.39 15.46
N ASP A 16 10.04 5.26 15.67
CA ASP A 16 10.25 6.64 16.12
C ASP A 16 11.05 6.76 17.43
N ALA A 17 10.93 5.77 18.31
CA ALA A 17 11.62 5.72 19.61
C ALA A 17 12.67 4.59 19.71
N GLN A 18 13.00 3.92 18.61
CA GLN A 18 13.96 2.82 18.62
C GLN A 18 15.38 3.35 18.85
N ALA A 19 16.03 2.87 19.90
CA ALA A 19 17.42 3.21 20.24
C ALA A 19 18.43 2.11 19.84
N GLU A 20 17.97 0.87 19.66
CA GLU A 20 18.80 -0.28 19.30
C GLU A 20 18.12 -1.15 18.24
N ALA A 21 18.89 -1.76 17.33
CA ALA A 21 18.34 -2.74 16.39
C ALA A 21 17.77 -3.95 17.15
N VAL A 22 16.67 -4.51 16.66
CA VAL A 22 16.04 -5.69 17.25
C VAL A 22 16.70 -6.94 16.68
N ALA A 23 17.33 -7.75 17.52
CA ALA A 23 17.82 -9.07 17.12
C ALA A 23 16.62 -10.01 16.86
N ILE A 24 16.51 -10.52 15.63
CA ILE A 24 15.51 -11.52 15.24
C ILE A 24 16.09 -12.93 15.41
N THR A 25 17.35 -13.08 15.02
CA THR A 25 18.20 -14.26 15.30
C THR A 25 19.55 -13.77 15.80
N ASP A 26 20.51 -14.67 15.98
CA ASP A 26 21.91 -14.35 16.26
C ASP A 26 22.64 -13.67 15.09
N PHE A 27 22.05 -13.68 13.88
CA PHE A 27 22.65 -13.11 12.67
C PHE A 27 21.71 -12.18 11.87
N ILE A 28 20.49 -11.95 12.33
CA ILE A 28 19.53 -11.04 11.69
C ILE A 28 19.12 -9.96 12.67
N PHE A 29 19.34 -8.70 12.28
CA PHE A 29 19.01 -7.52 13.07
C PHE A 29 18.08 -6.60 12.29
N MET A 30 17.04 -6.08 12.94
CA MET A 30 16.00 -5.27 12.32
C MET A 30 16.02 -3.83 12.84
N ALA A 31 16.03 -2.88 11.92
CA ALA A 31 15.68 -1.49 12.18
C ALA A 31 14.22 -1.28 11.78
N LYS A 32 13.38 -0.91 12.76
CA LYS A 32 12.00 -0.50 12.49
C LYS A 32 12.01 0.89 11.87
N ASP A 33 11.30 1.08 10.77
CA ASP A 33 11.22 2.33 10.01
C ASP A 33 9.84 2.40 9.33
N ILE A 34 9.60 3.29 8.36
CA ILE A 34 8.36 3.30 7.57
C ILE A 34 8.16 1.92 6.96
N SER A 35 9.14 1.42 6.20
CA SER A 35 9.34 -0.01 5.96
C SER A 35 10.67 -0.41 6.60
N ASN A 36 10.66 -1.52 7.33
CA ASN A 36 11.81 -2.01 8.08
C ASN A 36 13.01 -2.33 7.16
N ALA A 37 14.21 -2.18 7.71
CA ALA A 37 15.46 -2.65 7.12
C ALA A 37 16.03 -3.81 7.95
N TYR A 38 16.79 -4.70 7.30
CA TYR A 38 17.33 -5.90 7.93
C TYR A 38 18.79 -6.09 7.61
N LEU A 39 19.63 -6.16 8.63
CA LEU A 39 21.03 -6.59 8.54
C LEU A 39 21.12 -8.10 8.75
N VAL A 40 21.73 -8.78 7.78
CA VAL A 40 22.05 -10.21 7.83
C VAL A 40 23.56 -10.36 7.86
N THR A 41 24.10 -10.86 8.97
CA THR A 41 25.55 -11.05 9.14
C THR A 41 25.98 -12.43 8.65
N THR A 42 27.18 -12.51 8.05
CA THR A 42 27.74 -13.76 7.52
C THR A 42 29.25 -13.83 7.76
N GLY A 43 29.88 -14.97 7.49
CA GLY A 43 31.31 -15.18 7.72
C GLY A 43 32.29 -14.35 6.86
N ASP A 44 31.86 -13.72 5.76
CA ASP A 44 32.74 -12.98 4.83
C ASP A 44 32.23 -11.58 4.41
N GLY A 45 31.29 -11.05 5.19
CA GLY A 45 30.69 -9.72 5.04
C GLY A 45 29.18 -9.73 5.27
N ASP A 46 28.58 -8.55 5.32
CA ASP A 46 27.16 -8.41 5.65
C ASP A 46 26.30 -8.27 4.38
N LEU A 47 25.00 -8.51 4.55
CA LEU A 47 23.96 -8.26 3.55
C LEU A 47 22.85 -7.41 4.18
N LEU A 48 22.33 -6.42 3.45
CA LEU A 48 21.10 -5.72 3.83
C LEU A 48 19.93 -6.18 2.96
N VAL A 49 18.77 -6.35 3.59
CA VAL A 49 17.47 -6.40 2.92
C VAL A 49 16.73 -5.09 3.23
N ASN A 50 16.54 -4.27 2.20
CA ASN A 50 16.08 -2.87 2.28
C ASN A 50 17.02 -1.96 3.10
N THR A 51 16.83 -0.65 2.96
CA THR A 51 17.64 0.40 3.60
C THR A 51 16.80 1.44 4.35
N GLY A 52 15.48 1.26 4.39
CA GLY A 52 14.54 2.15 5.07
C GLY A 52 14.28 3.45 4.31
N PHE A 53 13.70 4.42 5.00
CA PHE A 53 13.33 5.71 4.42
C PHE A 53 14.51 6.71 4.51
N MET A 54 14.67 7.57 3.51
CA MET A 54 15.83 8.47 3.39
C MET A 54 16.00 9.45 4.58
N ASP A 55 14.89 9.86 5.21
CA ASP A 55 14.94 10.74 6.38
C ASP A 55 15.51 10.02 7.62
N ASN A 56 15.47 8.69 7.64
CA ASN A 56 15.87 7.84 8.75
C ASN A 56 17.20 7.09 8.50
N ALA A 57 17.85 7.35 7.36
CA ALA A 57 19.04 6.61 6.92
C ALA A 57 20.18 6.62 7.96
N ASP A 58 20.56 7.80 8.45
CA ASP A 58 21.65 7.95 9.44
C ASP A 58 21.34 7.21 10.75
N ARG A 59 20.07 7.22 11.17
CA ARG A 59 19.61 6.46 12.34
C ARG A 59 19.76 4.96 12.09
N ASN A 60 19.31 4.47 10.93
CA ASN A 60 19.39 3.04 10.61
C ASN A 60 20.86 2.56 10.54
N VAL A 61 21.76 3.38 9.98
CA VAL A 61 23.22 3.11 9.99
C VAL A 61 23.72 2.97 11.42
N ALA A 62 23.37 3.90 12.31
CA ALA A 62 23.78 3.87 13.72
C ALA A 62 23.21 2.65 14.46
N LEU A 63 21.96 2.25 14.19
CA LEU A 63 21.34 1.08 14.81
C LEU A 63 22.04 -0.23 14.41
N PHE A 64 22.55 -0.32 13.18
CA PHE A 64 23.23 -1.52 12.68
C PHE A 64 24.72 -1.57 13.00
N ALA A 65 25.38 -0.42 13.20
CA ALA A 65 26.82 -0.35 13.44
C ALA A 65 27.35 -1.31 14.53
N PRO A 66 26.68 -1.53 15.68
CA PRO A 66 27.14 -2.47 16.71
C PRO A 66 27.12 -3.94 16.28
N TYR A 67 26.37 -4.28 15.23
CA TYR A 67 26.11 -5.65 14.79
C TYR A 67 26.82 -6.01 13.47
N ARG A 68 27.42 -5.03 12.80
CA ARG A 68 28.19 -5.26 11.57
C ARG A 68 29.36 -6.20 11.84
N THR A 69 29.56 -7.18 10.97
CA THR A 69 30.66 -8.15 11.09
C THR A 69 31.73 -7.99 10.01
N GLY A 70 31.45 -7.20 8.96
CA GLY A 70 32.42 -6.91 7.91
C GLY A 70 31.88 -5.90 6.88
N PRO A 71 32.52 -5.79 5.71
CA PRO A 71 32.05 -4.95 4.61
C PRO A 71 30.66 -5.37 4.14
N LEU A 72 29.87 -4.40 3.66
CA LEU A 72 28.56 -4.67 3.09
C LEU A 72 28.74 -5.20 1.68
N ARG A 73 28.54 -6.49 1.48
CA ARG A 73 28.74 -7.10 0.15
C ARG A 73 27.56 -6.86 -0.76
N ARG A 74 26.35 -6.89 -0.19
CA ARG A 74 25.10 -6.89 -0.95
C ARG A 74 24.01 -6.09 -0.26
N ILE A 75 23.21 -5.42 -1.07
CA ILE A 75 21.94 -4.82 -0.66
C ILE A 75 20.87 -5.37 -1.61
N VAL A 76 19.88 -6.09 -1.06
CA VAL A 76 18.70 -6.51 -1.81
C VAL A 76 17.55 -5.55 -1.52
N LEU A 77 17.06 -4.88 -2.55
CA LEU A 77 15.93 -3.97 -2.48
C LEU A 77 14.68 -4.74 -2.90
N THR A 78 13.79 -4.98 -1.94
CA THR A 78 12.61 -5.82 -2.16
C THR A 78 11.60 -5.22 -3.13
N GLN A 79 11.60 -3.89 -3.32
CA GLN A 79 10.70 -3.16 -4.22
C GLN A 79 11.11 -1.68 -4.39
N SER A 80 10.64 -1.06 -5.46
CA SER A 80 10.88 0.35 -5.84
C SER A 80 10.09 1.42 -5.07
N HIS A 81 9.70 1.14 -3.83
CA HIS A 81 9.11 2.15 -2.94
C HIS A 81 10.16 2.80 -2.06
N ALA A 82 10.06 4.12 -1.90
CA ALA A 82 11.15 4.94 -1.34
C ALA A 82 11.45 4.66 0.14
N ASP A 83 10.55 4.00 0.86
CA ASP A 83 10.74 3.48 2.20
C ASP A 83 11.49 2.14 2.27
N HIS A 84 11.78 1.52 1.12
CA HIS A 84 12.61 0.31 1.01
C HIS A 84 14.04 0.60 0.56
N PHE A 85 14.25 1.64 -0.25
CA PHE A 85 15.57 1.96 -0.82
C PHE A 85 16.08 3.36 -0.45
N GLY A 86 15.29 4.17 0.25
CA GLY A 86 15.58 5.58 0.49
C GLY A 86 16.89 5.84 1.22
N GLY A 87 17.31 4.90 2.08
CA GLY A 87 18.60 4.97 2.78
C GLY A 87 19.80 4.45 2.00
N LEU A 88 19.67 4.06 0.72
CA LEU A 88 20.72 3.33 -0.02
C LEU A 88 22.09 4.02 0.04
N ASP A 89 22.15 5.32 -0.25
CA ASP A 89 23.40 6.07 -0.33
C ASP A 89 24.16 6.12 1.01
N ALA A 90 23.46 6.00 2.14
CA ALA A 90 24.08 5.98 3.46
C ALA A 90 24.71 4.62 3.81
N PHE A 91 24.28 3.55 3.15
CA PHE A 91 24.76 2.18 3.40
C PHE A 91 25.72 1.67 2.35
N ARG A 92 25.62 2.13 1.09
CA ARG A 92 26.40 1.58 -0.01
C ARG A 92 27.89 1.88 0.19
N GLU A 93 28.69 0.81 0.24
CA GLU A 93 30.15 0.86 0.31
C GLU A 93 30.76 0.52 -1.07
N ASP A 94 32.05 0.81 -1.26
CA ASP A 94 32.78 0.41 -2.47
C ASP A 94 32.71 -1.12 -2.67
N GLY A 95 32.25 -1.54 -3.84
CA GLY A 95 32.06 -2.95 -4.17
C GLY A 95 30.76 -3.57 -3.64
N THR A 96 29.87 -2.80 -2.99
CA THR A 96 28.52 -3.26 -2.64
C THR A 96 27.69 -3.49 -3.90
N GLN A 97 27.21 -4.72 -4.07
CA GLN A 97 26.30 -5.08 -5.16
C GLN A 97 24.84 -4.82 -4.75
N VAL A 98 24.13 -4.03 -5.54
CA VAL A 98 22.69 -3.74 -5.37
C VAL A 98 21.86 -4.68 -6.24
N ILE A 99 20.89 -5.36 -5.65
CA ILE A 99 20.05 -6.38 -6.31
C ILE A 99 18.59 -5.97 -6.19
N ALA A 100 17.84 -6.02 -7.29
CA ALA A 100 16.40 -5.71 -7.30
C ALA A 100 15.65 -6.49 -8.40
N GLY A 101 14.32 -6.32 -8.47
CA GLY A 101 13.47 -6.93 -9.49
C GLY A 101 13.40 -6.13 -10.80
N PRO A 102 12.81 -6.70 -11.87
CA PRO A 102 12.58 -6.02 -13.14
C PRO A 102 11.56 -4.88 -12.98
N GLY A 103 11.78 -3.77 -13.68
CA GLY A 103 10.90 -2.59 -13.58
C GLY A 103 11.25 -1.65 -12.43
N PHE A 104 12.22 -2.00 -11.58
CA PHE A 104 12.61 -1.19 -10.42
C PHE A 104 12.96 0.26 -10.80
N VAL A 105 13.81 0.43 -11.82
CA VAL A 105 14.28 1.75 -12.26
C VAL A 105 13.13 2.56 -12.84
N GLU A 106 12.33 1.94 -13.70
CA GLU A 106 11.17 2.56 -14.34
C GLU A 106 10.15 3.05 -13.31
N ASN A 107 9.87 2.22 -12.29
CA ASN A 107 8.88 2.54 -11.28
C ASN A 107 9.30 3.71 -10.39
N TRP A 108 10.51 3.72 -9.83
CA TRP A 108 10.94 4.86 -9.01
C TRP A 108 11.12 6.12 -9.86
N ALA A 109 11.57 5.98 -11.12
CA ALA A 109 11.74 7.11 -12.03
C ALA A 109 10.39 7.73 -12.41
N ASP A 110 9.35 6.94 -12.65
CA ASP A 110 7.98 7.43 -12.88
C ASP A 110 7.47 8.19 -11.66
N MET A 111 7.66 7.64 -10.45
CA MET A 111 7.27 8.32 -9.21
C MET A 111 8.02 9.65 -9.05
N LYS A 112 9.32 9.72 -9.39
CA LYS A 112 10.11 10.95 -9.37
C LYS A 112 9.60 11.96 -10.40
N ARG A 113 9.39 11.53 -11.65
CA ARG A 113 8.93 12.38 -12.76
C ARG A 113 7.54 12.97 -12.49
N LEU A 114 6.66 12.19 -11.86
CA LEU A 114 5.29 12.58 -11.55
C LEU A 114 5.13 13.10 -10.11
N GLN A 115 6.20 13.52 -9.44
CA GLN A 115 6.11 14.10 -8.08
C GLN A 115 5.12 15.27 -7.95
N PRO A 116 5.02 16.23 -8.90
CA PRO A 116 4.02 17.29 -8.80
C PRO A 116 2.57 16.76 -8.75
N PHE A 117 2.33 15.58 -9.31
CA PHE A 117 1.03 14.92 -9.32
C PHE A 117 0.82 14.02 -8.09
N PHE A 118 1.80 13.18 -7.76
CA PHE A 118 1.69 12.24 -6.64
C PHE A 118 1.93 12.88 -5.27
N GLY A 119 2.77 13.90 -5.17
CA GLY A 119 3.15 14.57 -3.93
C GLY A 119 1.95 15.07 -3.12
N PRO A 120 1.05 15.90 -3.69
CA PRO A 120 -0.16 16.34 -2.99
C PRO A 120 -1.08 15.19 -2.56
N ARG A 121 -1.18 14.14 -3.37
CA ARG A 121 -2.00 12.95 -3.08
C ARG A 121 -1.42 12.12 -1.94
N SER A 122 -0.10 11.92 -1.93
CA SER A 122 0.63 11.33 -0.79
C SER A 122 0.41 12.15 0.47
N GLY A 123 0.59 13.47 0.37
CA GLY A 123 0.45 14.40 1.50
C GLY A 123 -0.94 14.32 2.12
N LYS A 124 -1.98 14.22 1.30
CA LYS A 124 -3.36 14.06 1.76
C LYS A 124 -3.58 12.78 2.58
N LEU A 125 -2.95 11.67 2.19
CA LEU A 125 -3.11 10.39 2.89
C LEU A 125 -2.18 10.24 4.10
N TRP A 126 -0.97 10.77 4.03
CA TRP A 126 0.10 10.46 4.98
C TRP A 126 0.53 11.64 5.85
N GLY A 127 0.23 12.88 5.47
CA GLY A 127 0.73 14.08 6.16
C GLY A 127 0.33 14.18 7.64
N GLY A 128 -0.89 13.74 7.98
CA GLY A 128 -1.34 13.68 9.38
C GLY A 128 -0.70 12.57 10.21
N THR A 129 -0.20 11.51 9.55
CA THR A 129 0.41 10.33 10.19
C THR A 129 1.91 10.54 10.36
N LEU A 130 2.59 10.88 9.28
CA LEU A 130 4.02 11.17 9.22
C LEU A 130 4.20 12.65 9.57
N LYS A 131 4.12 13.00 10.87
CA LYS A 131 4.31 14.37 11.36
C LYS A 131 5.76 14.83 11.11
N ARG A 132 6.05 15.29 9.90
CA ARG A 132 7.39 15.72 9.47
C ARG A 132 7.60 17.20 9.80
N GLY A 133 8.76 17.53 10.36
CA GLY A 133 9.18 18.91 10.65
C GLY A 133 9.69 19.66 9.41
N SER A 134 9.94 18.95 8.31
CA SER A 134 10.43 19.50 7.04
C SER A 134 9.94 18.68 5.87
N THR A 135 10.12 19.20 4.65
CA THR A 135 9.99 18.41 3.42
C THR A 135 10.97 17.22 3.45
N PRO A 136 10.54 16.01 3.06
CA PRO A 136 11.43 14.85 3.00
C PRO A 136 12.62 15.09 2.08
N LYS A 137 13.76 14.44 2.37
CA LYS A 137 14.87 14.39 1.41
C LYS A 137 14.41 13.69 0.12
N PRO A 138 14.92 14.07 -1.06
CA PRO A 138 14.62 13.34 -2.28
C PRO A 138 15.17 11.90 -2.17
N PRO A 139 14.43 10.88 -2.66
CA PRO A 139 14.97 9.52 -2.74
C PRO A 139 16.17 9.48 -3.71
N PRO A 140 17.14 8.58 -3.47
CA PRO A 140 18.29 8.41 -4.34
C PRO A 140 17.88 7.84 -5.70
N GLU A 141 18.68 8.11 -6.74
CA GLU A 141 18.53 7.44 -8.03
C GLU A 141 19.29 6.13 -7.98
N VAL A 142 18.60 5.02 -8.22
CA VAL A 142 19.16 3.68 -8.05
C VAL A 142 19.16 2.95 -9.38
N VAL A 143 20.35 2.48 -9.77
CA VAL A 143 20.52 1.49 -10.84
C VAL A 143 21.04 0.21 -10.19
N PRO A 144 20.22 -0.85 -10.10
CA PRO A 144 20.67 -2.12 -9.54
C PRO A 144 21.80 -2.72 -10.39
N ASP A 145 22.80 -3.30 -9.72
CA ASP A 145 23.88 -4.03 -10.37
C ASP A 145 23.39 -5.39 -10.89
N VAL A 146 22.34 -5.95 -10.27
CA VAL A 146 21.67 -7.19 -10.70
C VAL A 146 20.16 -6.98 -10.73
N ILE A 147 19.54 -7.34 -11.86
CA ILE A 147 18.09 -7.44 -12.03
C ILE A 147 17.70 -8.91 -12.05
N VAL A 148 16.81 -9.31 -11.13
CA VAL A 148 16.39 -10.70 -10.94
C VAL A 148 15.07 -10.96 -11.66
N ASP A 149 15.12 -11.51 -12.89
CA ASP A 149 13.92 -11.76 -13.70
C ASP A 149 13.07 -12.97 -13.24
N ARG A 150 13.73 -13.96 -12.63
CA ARG A 150 13.13 -15.21 -12.14
C ARG A 150 13.70 -15.58 -10.78
N SER A 151 14.98 -15.95 -10.72
CA SER A 151 15.70 -16.16 -9.48
C SER A 151 17.21 -15.92 -9.64
N TYR A 152 17.86 -15.58 -8.54
CA TYR A 152 19.29 -15.36 -8.45
C TYR A 152 19.81 -15.93 -7.14
N ALA A 153 20.57 -17.03 -7.22
CA ALA A 153 21.12 -17.71 -6.07
C ALA A 153 22.62 -17.42 -5.90
N PHE A 154 23.06 -17.27 -4.65
CA PHE A 154 24.46 -17.08 -4.31
C PHE A 154 24.75 -17.60 -2.89
N GLU A 155 26.04 -17.84 -2.63
CA GLU A 155 26.54 -18.09 -1.28
C GLU A 155 27.31 -16.88 -0.76
N GLN A 156 27.18 -16.60 0.52
CA GLN A 156 27.94 -15.55 1.21
C GLN A 156 28.23 -16.00 2.64
N GLY A 157 29.50 -16.06 3.00
CA GLY A 157 29.94 -16.31 4.37
C GLY A 157 29.39 -17.60 4.98
N GLY A 158 29.25 -18.65 4.16
CA GLY A 158 28.72 -19.96 4.56
C GLY A 158 27.19 -20.09 4.57
N ARG A 159 26.46 -19.06 4.13
CA ARG A 159 25.00 -19.09 3.99
C ARG A 159 24.58 -19.06 2.53
N ARG A 160 23.50 -19.79 2.21
CA ARG A 160 22.88 -19.79 0.88
C ARG A 160 21.76 -18.76 0.84
N PHE A 161 21.68 -18.00 -0.23
CA PHE A 161 20.63 -17.04 -0.51
C PHE A 161 20.05 -17.29 -1.89
N GLU A 162 18.74 -17.09 -2.02
CA GLU A 162 18.05 -17.03 -3.30
C GLU A 162 17.15 -15.79 -3.32
N VAL A 163 17.38 -14.90 -4.27
CA VAL A 163 16.45 -13.79 -4.56
C VAL A 163 15.50 -14.27 -5.63
N ILE A 164 14.19 -14.18 -5.39
CA ILE A 164 13.13 -14.73 -6.24
C ILE A 164 12.22 -13.59 -6.67
N HIS A 165 11.96 -13.49 -7.97
CA HIS A 165 11.04 -12.50 -8.50
C HIS A 165 9.60 -12.83 -8.07
N THR A 166 9.00 -11.93 -7.30
CA THR A 166 7.65 -12.05 -6.73
C THR A 166 6.90 -10.72 -6.92
N PRO A 167 6.52 -10.41 -8.17
CA PRO A 167 5.94 -9.12 -8.51
C PRO A 167 4.48 -9.00 -8.05
N GLU A 168 3.92 -7.82 -8.28
CA GLU A 168 2.48 -7.51 -8.14
C GLU A 168 1.95 -7.59 -6.71
N GLY A 169 2.84 -7.40 -5.72
CA GLY A 169 2.52 -7.21 -4.32
C GLY A 169 2.04 -5.79 -4.02
N GLU A 170 2.77 -5.09 -3.14
CA GLU A 170 2.59 -3.64 -2.98
C GLU A 170 3.37 -2.82 -4.02
N ALA A 171 4.18 -3.46 -4.86
CA ALA A 171 4.80 -2.86 -6.04
C ALA A 171 4.83 -3.90 -7.19
N THR A 172 4.98 -3.45 -8.43
CA THR A 172 5.00 -4.33 -9.61
C THR A 172 6.33 -5.06 -9.81
N ASP A 173 7.40 -4.62 -9.14
CA ASP A 173 8.78 -5.09 -9.30
C ASP A 173 9.33 -5.91 -8.10
N GLY A 174 8.42 -6.44 -7.27
CA GLY A 174 8.77 -7.08 -5.99
C GLY A 174 9.70 -8.31 -6.10
N VAL A 175 10.60 -8.47 -5.13
CA VAL A 175 11.42 -9.68 -4.95
C VAL A 175 11.37 -10.20 -3.50
N THR A 176 11.51 -11.51 -3.34
CA THR A 176 11.61 -12.21 -2.05
C THR A 176 13.03 -12.74 -1.87
N VAL A 177 13.62 -12.57 -0.69
CA VAL A 177 14.92 -13.17 -0.33
C VAL A 177 14.69 -14.42 0.50
N TRP A 178 15.22 -15.55 0.06
CA TRP A 178 15.05 -16.86 0.68
C TRP A 178 16.39 -17.41 1.16
N LEU A 179 16.42 -17.86 2.42
CA LEU A 179 17.53 -18.57 3.03
C LEU A 179 17.10 -20.03 3.23
N PRO A 180 17.45 -20.94 2.29
CA PRO A 180 16.90 -22.29 2.25
C PRO A 180 17.32 -23.21 3.39
N ASP A 181 18.50 -22.97 3.99
CA ASP A 181 19.03 -23.78 5.09
C ASP A 181 18.38 -23.42 6.42
N GLU A 182 18.15 -22.13 6.65
CA GLU A 182 17.55 -21.57 7.86
C GLU A 182 16.02 -21.47 7.78
N LYS A 183 15.45 -21.72 6.59
CA LYS A 183 14.03 -21.59 6.28
C LYS A 183 13.45 -20.20 6.57
N ILE A 184 14.19 -19.16 6.20
CA ILE A 184 13.81 -17.75 6.44
C ILE A 184 13.50 -17.05 5.11
N ALA A 185 12.33 -16.41 5.00
CA ALA A 185 11.93 -15.64 3.82
C ALA A 185 11.69 -14.17 4.17
N PHE A 186 12.37 -13.25 3.47
CA PHE A 186 12.10 -11.82 3.50
C PHE A 186 11.24 -11.44 2.29
N THR A 187 10.01 -10.96 2.51
CA THR A 187 9.06 -10.74 1.40
C THR A 187 8.82 -9.28 1.06
N GLY A 188 9.47 -8.35 1.76
CA GLY A 188 9.11 -6.92 1.67
C GLY A 188 7.61 -6.73 1.88
N ASN A 189 6.96 -5.90 1.07
CA ASN A 189 5.52 -5.70 1.12
C ASN A 189 4.79 -6.53 0.06
N LEU A 190 5.27 -7.73 -0.30
CA LEU A 190 4.53 -8.63 -1.20
C LEU A 190 3.08 -8.81 -0.74
N PHE A 191 2.86 -9.02 0.56
CA PHE A 191 1.52 -9.19 1.15
C PHE A 191 0.87 -7.87 1.60
N GLY A 192 1.42 -6.73 1.18
CA GLY A 192 1.06 -5.40 1.69
C GLY A 192 1.78 -5.05 3.00
N PRO A 193 1.59 -3.82 3.49
CA PRO A 193 2.27 -3.32 4.69
C PRO A 193 1.65 -3.82 6.00
N VAL A 194 0.53 -4.54 5.94
CA VAL A 194 -0.07 -5.22 7.10
C VAL A 194 -0.33 -6.66 6.71
N PHE A 195 0.35 -7.59 7.37
CA PHE A 195 0.16 -9.03 7.14
C PHE A 195 -1.26 -9.47 7.53
N LEU A 196 -1.81 -10.49 6.84
CA LEU A 196 -3.22 -10.89 6.97
C LEU A 196 -4.21 -9.72 6.71
N SER A 197 -3.92 -8.89 5.72
CA SER A 197 -4.81 -7.82 5.26
C SER A 197 -5.04 -7.93 3.76
N MET A 198 -6.21 -7.49 3.29
CA MET A 198 -6.51 -7.39 1.87
C MET A 198 -5.45 -6.52 1.18
N PRO A 199 -4.75 -7.02 0.13
CA PRO A 199 -3.74 -6.25 -0.57
C PRO A 199 -4.35 -5.03 -1.24
N PHE A 200 -3.56 -3.97 -1.34
CA PHE A 200 -3.96 -2.77 -2.07
C PHE A 200 -3.53 -2.93 -3.52
N LEU A 201 -4.38 -3.50 -4.37
CA LEU A 201 -4.02 -3.73 -5.78
C LEU A 201 -3.89 -2.43 -6.60
N CYS A 202 -4.47 -1.33 -6.13
CA CYS A 202 -4.23 0.01 -6.66
C CYS A 202 -4.48 1.06 -5.56
N THR A 203 -3.42 1.70 -5.05
CA THR A 203 -3.52 2.66 -3.94
C THR A 203 -4.36 3.90 -4.28
N ILE A 204 -5.06 4.47 -3.29
CA ILE A 204 -5.85 5.72 -3.44
C ILE A 204 -4.99 6.92 -3.84
N ARG A 205 -3.69 6.91 -3.51
CA ARG A 205 -2.73 7.93 -3.99
C ARG A 205 -2.65 7.96 -5.52
N GLY A 206 -3.02 6.86 -6.18
CA GLY A 206 -2.73 6.57 -7.57
C GLY A 206 -1.38 5.86 -7.67
N ASP A 207 -1.38 4.79 -8.44
CA ASP A 207 -0.22 3.99 -8.85
C ASP A 207 -0.64 3.14 -10.06
N LYS A 208 0.30 2.46 -10.70
CA LYS A 208 -0.03 1.45 -11.72
C LYS A 208 -0.89 0.35 -11.06
N PRO A 209 -2.02 -0.08 -11.67
CA PRO A 209 -2.77 -1.22 -11.17
C PRO A 209 -1.91 -2.48 -11.11
N ARG A 210 -2.10 -3.28 -10.07
CA ARG A 210 -1.32 -4.49 -9.80
C ARG A 210 -2.15 -5.71 -10.15
N SER A 211 -1.56 -6.67 -10.86
CA SER A 211 -2.31 -7.81 -11.37
C SER A 211 -2.66 -8.80 -10.27
N VAL A 212 -3.95 -9.03 -10.05
CA VAL A 212 -4.43 -10.00 -9.05
C VAL A 212 -3.93 -11.42 -9.34
N ARG A 213 -3.82 -11.78 -10.62
CA ARG A 213 -3.36 -13.11 -11.04
C ARG A 213 -1.90 -13.33 -10.64
N GLN A 214 -1.06 -12.34 -10.90
CA GLN A 214 0.36 -12.42 -10.60
C GLN A 214 0.63 -12.30 -9.10
N TYR A 215 -0.13 -11.48 -8.36
CA TYR A 215 -0.11 -11.46 -6.89
C TYR A 215 -0.32 -12.86 -6.31
N LEU A 216 -1.38 -13.56 -6.74
CA LEU A 216 -1.70 -14.91 -6.27
C LEU A 216 -0.57 -15.90 -6.60
N LYS A 217 0.03 -15.79 -7.79
CA LYS A 217 1.19 -16.60 -8.18
C LYS A 217 2.42 -16.31 -7.32
N SER A 218 2.70 -15.04 -7.00
CA SER A 218 3.80 -14.66 -6.11
C SER A 218 3.58 -15.19 -4.69
N LEU A 219 2.33 -15.18 -4.20
CA LEU A 219 1.96 -15.80 -2.93
C LEU A 219 2.20 -17.31 -2.96
N GLU A 220 1.77 -18.01 -4.01
CA GLU A 220 2.03 -19.44 -4.21
C GLU A 220 3.53 -19.76 -4.21
N THR A 221 4.35 -18.93 -4.85
CA THR A 221 5.82 -19.07 -4.83
C THR A 221 6.36 -19.03 -3.41
N VAL A 222 5.97 -18.04 -2.59
CA VAL A 222 6.42 -17.94 -1.19
C VAL A 222 5.89 -19.09 -0.35
N ARG A 223 4.63 -19.50 -0.55
CA ARG A 223 4.04 -20.66 0.13
C ARG A 223 4.84 -21.94 -0.14
N ALA A 224 5.32 -22.14 -1.36
CA ALA A 224 6.09 -23.32 -1.74
C ALA A 224 7.48 -23.39 -1.07
N LEU A 225 8.02 -22.27 -0.56
CA LEU A 225 9.31 -22.25 0.15
C LEU A 225 9.24 -23.01 1.49
N GLY A 226 8.05 -23.06 2.11
CA GLY A 226 7.86 -23.72 3.41
C GLY A 226 8.67 -23.06 4.53
N ALA A 227 8.68 -21.72 4.58
CA ALA A 227 9.40 -20.93 5.57
C ALA A 227 8.97 -21.26 7.01
N GLU A 228 9.93 -21.27 7.93
CA GLU A 228 9.72 -21.38 9.38
C GLU A 228 9.74 -20.00 10.06
N LEU A 229 10.35 -19.02 9.40
CA LEU A 229 10.32 -17.61 9.77
C LEU A 229 10.04 -16.74 8.54
N LEU A 230 8.95 -15.98 8.58
CA LEU A 230 8.56 -15.03 7.53
C LEU A 230 8.80 -13.61 8.02
N VAL A 231 9.62 -12.85 7.30
CA VAL A 231 9.98 -11.47 7.60
C VAL A 231 9.36 -10.55 6.55
N THR A 232 8.33 -9.83 6.93
CA THR A 232 7.63 -8.85 6.07
C THR A 232 8.30 -7.48 6.13
N GLY A 233 7.93 -6.54 5.24
CA GLY A 233 8.51 -5.19 5.26
C GLY A 233 8.06 -4.32 6.44
N HIS A 234 7.06 -4.76 7.22
CA HIS A 234 6.52 -4.06 8.39
C HIS A 234 6.28 -5.04 9.53
N GLY A 235 6.22 -4.53 10.75
CA GLY A 235 5.86 -5.32 11.93
C GLY A 235 6.96 -6.25 12.41
N ASP A 236 6.60 -7.19 13.28
CA ASP A 236 7.49 -8.21 13.80
C ASP A 236 7.44 -9.48 12.93
N PRO A 237 8.53 -10.27 12.83
CA PRO A 237 8.54 -11.52 12.08
C PRO A 237 7.48 -12.53 12.54
N ILE A 238 6.97 -13.33 11.59
CA ILE A 238 6.02 -14.39 11.84
C ILE A 238 6.79 -15.71 11.93
N ALA A 239 6.71 -16.39 13.08
CA ALA A 239 7.38 -17.67 13.31
C ALA A 239 6.39 -18.85 13.31
N GLY A 240 6.88 -20.01 12.86
CA GLY A 240 6.18 -21.28 12.87
C GLY A 240 5.64 -21.65 11.50
N LYS A 241 6.17 -22.74 10.93
CA LYS A 241 5.82 -23.24 9.59
C LYS A 241 4.32 -23.39 9.37
N ASP A 242 3.63 -24.07 10.29
CA ASP A 242 2.19 -24.37 10.14
C ASP A 242 1.35 -23.09 10.23
N ARG A 243 1.74 -22.15 11.10
CA ARG A 243 1.08 -20.84 11.19
C ARG A 243 1.27 -20.05 9.90
N ILE A 244 2.50 -19.96 9.41
CA ILE A 244 2.83 -19.25 8.16
C ILE A 244 2.03 -19.86 7.00
N ALA A 245 2.03 -21.19 6.86
CA ALA A 245 1.29 -21.87 5.82
C ALA A 245 -0.23 -21.58 5.90
N ALA A 246 -0.82 -21.67 7.09
CA ALA A 246 -2.24 -21.38 7.29
C ALA A 246 -2.59 -19.90 6.99
N ASP A 247 -1.73 -18.97 7.38
CA ASP A 247 -1.92 -17.54 7.14
C ASP A 247 -1.81 -17.22 5.62
N LEU A 248 -0.82 -17.79 4.93
CA LEU A 248 -0.68 -17.66 3.47
C LEU A 248 -1.88 -18.29 2.73
N ASP A 249 -2.34 -19.47 3.17
CA ASP A 249 -3.51 -20.14 2.58
C ASP A 249 -4.77 -19.29 2.73
N ARG A 250 -4.98 -18.67 3.89
CA ARG A 250 -6.11 -17.77 4.11
C ARG A 250 -6.04 -16.53 3.22
N MET A 251 -4.87 -15.89 3.10
CA MET A 251 -4.71 -14.72 2.22
C MET A 251 -4.96 -15.07 0.76
N HIS A 252 -4.41 -16.19 0.28
CA HIS A 252 -4.63 -16.65 -1.09
C HIS A 252 -6.12 -16.89 -1.36
N ALA A 253 -6.76 -17.67 -0.48
CA ALA A 253 -8.17 -17.99 -0.61
C ALA A 253 -9.08 -16.75 -0.56
N ALA A 254 -8.79 -15.78 0.32
CA ALA A 254 -9.53 -14.53 0.40
C ALA A 254 -9.43 -13.71 -0.89
N VAL A 255 -8.21 -13.52 -1.42
CA VAL A 255 -8.01 -12.73 -2.64
C VAL A 255 -8.55 -13.45 -3.88
N ALA A 256 -8.37 -14.77 -3.97
CA ALA A 256 -8.96 -15.59 -5.02
C ALA A 256 -10.49 -15.54 -4.99
N TRP A 257 -11.11 -15.57 -3.81
CA TRP A 257 -12.56 -15.43 -3.66
C TRP A 257 -13.05 -14.08 -4.19
N VAL A 258 -12.38 -12.97 -3.87
CA VAL A 258 -12.77 -11.63 -4.37
C VAL A 258 -12.64 -11.55 -5.89
N ARG A 259 -11.56 -12.13 -6.45
CA ARG A 259 -11.37 -12.24 -7.91
C ARG A 259 -12.53 -13.01 -8.54
N ASP A 260 -12.81 -14.21 -8.04
CA ASP A 260 -13.81 -15.10 -8.64
C ASP A 260 -15.23 -14.54 -8.49
N TYR A 261 -15.55 -13.93 -7.35
CA TYR A 261 -16.79 -13.17 -7.14
C TYR A 261 -16.94 -12.05 -8.17
N THR A 262 -15.88 -11.27 -8.39
CA THR A 262 -15.88 -10.15 -9.35
C THR A 262 -16.10 -10.65 -10.77
N LEU A 263 -15.36 -11.69 -11.20
CA LEU A 263 -15.49 -12.27 -12.54
C LEU A 263 -16.85 -12.91 -12.78
N ALA A 264 -17.42 -13.59 -11.77
CA ALA A 264 -18.77 -14.13 -11.84
C ALA A 264 -19.81 -13.00 -12.02
N GLY A 265 -19.66 -11.91 -11.25
CA GLY A 265 -20.49 -10.72 -11.36
C GLY A 265 -20.44 -10.05 -12.74
N MET A 266 -19.23 -9.92 -13.30
CA MET A 266 -19.03 -9.42 -14.68
C MET A 266 -19.80 -10.27 -15.70
N ASN A 267 -19.65 -11.59 -15.65
CA ASN A 267 -20.34 -12.51 -16.56
C ASN A 267 -21.86 -12.49 -16.38
N ALA A 268 -22.35 -12.20 -15.17
CA ALA A 268 -23.77 -12.05 -14.88
C ALA A 268 -24.35 -10.67 -15.26
N GLY A 269 -23.54 -9.75 -15.78
CA GLY A 269 -23.96 -8.38 -16.11
C GLY A 269 -24.22 -7.49 -14.88
N THR A 270 -23.72 -7.89 -13.71
CA THR A 270 -23.82 -7.09 -12.47
C THR A 270 -22.85 -5.92 -12.57
N THR A 271 -23.27 -4.72 -12.18
CA THR A 271 -22.40 -3.53 -12.24
C THR A 271 -21.31 -3.60 -11.18
N VAL A 272 -20.14 -2.98 -11.46
CA VAL A 272 -19.05 -2.87 -10.47
C VAL A 272 -19.53 -2.28 -9.14
N HIS A 273 -20.41 -1.29 -9.17
CA HIS A 273 -20.92 -0.65 -7.95
C HIS A 273 -21.87 -1.53 -7.14
N GLN A 274 -22.64 -2.42 -7.78
CA GLN A 274 -23.40 -3.44 -7.07
C GLN A 274 -22.45 -4.44 -6.41
N LEU A 275 -21.47 -4.95 -7.16
CA LEU A 275 -20.48 -5.90 -6.62
C LEU A 275 -19.73 -5.31 -5.43
N MET A 276 -19.29 -4.06 -5.51
CA MET A 276 -18.60 -3.37 -4.40
C MET A 276 -19.47 -3.25 -3.14
N ARG A 277 -20.80 -3.13 -3.26
CA ARG A 277 -21.72 -3.00 -2.12
C ARG A 277 -22.05 -4.35 -1.51
N ASP A 278 -22.21 -5.37 -2.34
CA ASP A 278 -22.78 -6.66 -1.94
C ASP A 278 -21.70 -7.69 -1.56
N VAL A 279 -20.44 -7.43 -1.92
CA VAL A 279 -19.30 -8.32 -1.63
C VAL A 279 -19.10 -8.51 -0.12
N ALA A 280 -18.95 -9.77 0.30
CA ALA A 280 -18.58 -10.12 1.67
C ALA A 280 -17.74 -11.41 1.67
N LEU A 281 -16.59 -11.39 2.34
CA LEU A 281 -15.79 -12.59 2.53
C LEU A 281 -16.54 -13.61 3.43
N PRO A 282 -16.51 -14.91 3.09
CA PRO A 282 -16.88 -15.97 4.02
C PRO A 282 -16.11 -15.85 5.35
N GLU A 283 -16.73 -16.26 6.46
CA GLU A 283 -16.18 -16.07 7.81
C GLU A 283 -14.77 -16.67 7.94
N GLU A 284 -14.55 -17.85 7.39
CA GLU A 284 -13.30 -18.59 7.38
C GLU A 284 -12.19 -17.93 6.54
N LEU A 285 -12.56 -17.04 5.61
CA LEU A 285 -11.65 -16.30 4.73
C LEU A 285 -11.41 -14.87 5.20
N LYS A 286 -12.01 -14.43 6.31
CA LYS A 286 -11.85 -13.06 6.79
C LYS A 286 -10.39 -12.74 7.09
N ILE A 287 -9.93 -11.67 6.45
CA ILE A 287 -8.65 -11.00 6.68
C ILE A 287 -8.91 -9.52 6.94
N GLY A 288 -7.92 -8.79 7.46
CA GLY A 288 -8.05 -7.38 7.76
C GLY A 288 -8.25 -6.49 6.53
N GLU A 289 -8.75 -5.29 6.75
CA GLU A 289 -8.91 -4.24 5.73
C GLU A 289 -8.22 -2.95 6.19
N PHE A 290 -6.98 -3.07 6.65
CA PHE A 290 -6.26 -1.99 7.35
C PHE A 290 -5.63 -0.96 6.40
N HIS A 291 -5.42 -1.33 5.14
CA HIS A 291 -4.91 -0.47 4.09
C HIS A 291 -5.71 -0.67 2.80
N GLY A 292 -5.63 -1.86 2.19
CA GLY A 292 -6.57 -2.30 1.17
C GLY A 292 -7.95 -2.62 1.75
N LYS A 293 -8.94 -2.78 0.87
CA LYS A 293 -10.34 -3.06 1.21
C LYS A 293 -10.91 -4.03 0.19
N VAL A 294 -11.75 -4.97 0.61
CA VAL A 294 -12.42 -5.98 -0.23
C VAL A 294 -13.19 -5.29 -1.35
N SER A 295 -14.00 -4.28 -1.03
CA SER A 295 -14.77 -3.54 -2.04
C SER A 295 -13.87 -2.76 -3.01
N TRP A 296 -12.70 -2.30 -2.58
CA TRP A 296 -11.75 -1.64 -3.48
C TRP A 296 -11.03 -2.65 -4.37
N ALA A 297 -10.70 -3.84 -3.85
CA ALA A 297 -10.15 -4.94 -4.63
C ALA A 297 -11.13 -5.39 -5.73
N VAL A 298 -12.44 -5.47 -5.46
CA VAL A 298 -13.47 -5.69 -6.50
C VAL A 298 -13.33 -4.68 -7.64
N ARG A 299 -13.22 -3.39 -7.31
CA ARG A 299 -13.08 -2.34 -8.32
C ARG A 299 -11.78 -2.46 -9.11
N THR A 300 -10.65 -2.67 -8.43
CA THR A 300 -9.36 -2.80 -9.12
C THR A 300 -9.31 -4.02 -10.03
N ILE A 301 -9.85 -5.16 -9.57
CA ILE A 301 -9.93 -6.38 -10.38
C ILE A 301 -10.86 -6.14 -11.57
N TRP A 302 -12.01 -5.50 -11.37
CA TRP A 302 -12.88 -5.12 -12.49
C TRP A 302 -12.14 -4.27 -13.51
N GLU A 303 -11.42 -3.23 -13.08
CA GLU A 303 -10.66 -2.33 -13.95
C GLU A 303 -9.46 -3.03 -14.63
N GLU A 304 -8.86 -4.06 -14.02
CA GLU A 304 -7.83 -4.91 -14.65
C GLU A 304 -8.37 -5.59 -15.92
N TYR A 305 -9.62 -6.05 -15.92
CA TYR A 305 -10.23 -6.74 -17.07
C TYR A 305 -11.04 -5.82 -18.01
N ALA A 306 -11.68 -4.79 -17.47
CA ALA A 306 -12.55 -3.89 -18.24
C ALA A 306 -11.80 -2.69 -18.85
N GLY A 307 -10.64 -2.33 -18.30
CA GLY A 307 -9.88 -1.16 -18.71
C GLY A 307 -10.56 0.17 -18.36
N TRP A 308 -10.18 1.22 -19.09
CA TRP A 308 -10.60 2.60 -18.78
C TRP A 308 -12.03 2.93 -19.24
N PHE A 309 -12.53 2.29 -20.30
CA PHE A 309 -13.80 2.65 -20.93
C PHE A 309 -14.97 1.93 -20.26
N ARG A 310 -15.88 2.72 -19.69
CA ARG A 310 -17.07 2.24 -19.00
C ARG A 310 -18.28 2.26 -19.94
N TYR A 311 -18.82 1.09 -20.26
CA TYR A 311 -19.91 0.97 -21.24
C TYR A 311 -21.17 1.71 -20.79
N GLU A 312 -21.39 1.78 -19.47
CA GLU A 312 -22.47 2.54 -18.84
C GLU A 312 -22.34 4.06 -19.00
N GLU A 313 -21.14 4.56 -19.32
CA GLU A 313 -20.94 5.97 -19.61
C GLU A 313 -21.40 6.34 -21.03
N GLY A 314 -21.52 5.35 -21.92
CA GLY A 314 -21.98 5.52 -23.29
C GLY A 314 -21.05 6.40 -24.12
N THR A 315 -21.61 7.07 -25.13
CA THR A 315 -20.87 7.87 -26.10
C THR A 315 -19.99 8.95 -25.47
N THR A 316 -20.44 9.58 -24.37
CA THR A 316 -19.66 10.67 -23.75
C THR A 316 -18.34 10.19 -23.18
N GLY A 317 -18.24 8.92 -22.78
CA GLY A 317 -16.99 8.34 -22.28
C GLY A 317 -15.88 8.27 -23.34
N LEU A 318 -16.20 8.37 -24.63
CA LEU A 318 -15.21 8.40 -25.71
C LEU A 318 -14.55 9.77 -25.90
N TYR A 319 -15.11 10.84 -25.33
CA TYR A 319 -14.72 12.21 -25.62
C TYR A 319 -14.26 12.94 -24.36
N GLY A 320 -13.50 14.02 -24.56
CA GLY A 320 -12.90 14.79 -23.46
C GLY A 320 -13.86 15.70 -22.70
N VAL A 321 -15.17 15.64 -22.94
CA VAL A 321 -16.18 16.44 -22.22
C VAL A 321 -16.73 15.59 -21.06
N PRO A 322 -16.36 15.88 -19.80
CA PRO A 322 -16.80 15.08 -18.67
C PRO A 322 -18.28 15.32 -18.39
N ARG A 323 -18.95 14.36 -17.73
CA ARG A 323 -20.33 14.53 -17.25
C ARG A 323 -20.50 15.75 -16.34
N SER A 324 -19.46 16.13 -15.60
CA SER A 324 -19.48 17.32 -14.74
C SER A 324 -19.58 18.64 -15.51
N ALA A 325 -19.39 18.66 -16.83
CA ALA A 325 -19.52 19.86 -17.64
C ALA A 325 -20.94 20.45 -17.65
N VAL A 326 -21.96 19.62 -17.37
CA VAL A 326 -23.37 20.07 -17.28
C VAL A 326 -23.85 20.26 -15.84
N ASN A 327 -22.97 20.14 -14.83
CA ASN A 327 -23.38 20.28 -13.43
C ASN A 327 -24.02 21.63 -13.14
N ALA A 328 -23.50 22.71 -13.74
CA ALA A 328 -24.05 24.06 -13.59
C ALA A 328 -25.47 24.16 -14.18
N ASP A 329 -25.70 23.58 -15.36
CA ASP A 329 -27.02 23.53 -16.00
C ASP A 329 -28.02 22.79 -15.10
N LEU A 330 -27.62 21.65 -14.52
CA LEU A 330 -28.46 20.87 -13.60
C LEU A 330 -28.75 21.65 -12.31
N ALA A 331 -27.76 22.37 -11.77
CA ALA A 331 -27.93 23.19 -10.59
C ALA A 331 -28.87 24.38 -10.83
N GLU A 332 -28.77 25.04 -11.99
CA GLU A 332 -29.68 26.10 -12.41
C GLU A 332 -31.12 25.59 -12.55
N LEU A 333 -31.30 24.45 -13.21
CA LEU A 333 -32.62 23.86 -13.43
C LEU A 333 -33.29 23.37 -12.14
N ALA A 334 -32.52 22.78 -11.22
CA ALA A 334 -33.04 22.23 -9.97
C ALA A 334 -33.19 23.27 -8.86
N GLY A 335 -32.34 24.29 -8.85
CA GLY A 335 -32.16 25.25 -7.75
C GLY A 335 -31.27 24.70 -6.63
N ASN A 336 -30.26 25.48 -6.24
CA ASN A 336 -29.28 25.09 -5.22
C ASN A 336 -29.92 24.72 -3.87
N ASP A 337 -30.87 25.50 -3.38
CA ASP A 337 -31.56 25.23 -2.10
C ASP A 337 -32.30 23.90 -2.11
N ALA A 338 -32.93 23.55 -3.24
CA ALA A 338 -33.64 22.29 -3.39
C ALA A 338 -32.67 21.10 -3.39
N LEU A 339 -31.50 21.26 -4.01
CA LEU A 339 -30.43 20.25 -4.00
C LEU A 339 -29.86 20.06 -2.59
N VAL A 340 -29.60 21.14 -1.86
CA VAL A 340 -29.14 21.08 -0.46
C VAL A 340 -30.18 20.40 0.43
N ALA A 341 -31.46 20.79 0.32
CA ALA A 341 -32.55 20.17 1.08
C ALA A 341 -32.68 18.67 0.78
N ARG A 342 -32.53 18.27 -0.50
CA ARG A 342 -32.54 16.85 -0.89
C ARG A 342 -31.31 16.11 -0.34
N ALA A 343 -30.14 16.72 -0.39
CA ALA A 343 -28.93 16.14 0.17
C ALA A 343 -29.05 15.94 1.69
N GLN A 344 -29.62 16.90 2.41
CA GLN A 344 -29.92 16.76 3.84
C GLN A 344 -30.87 15.58 4.10
N ALA A 345 -31.95 15.44 3.31
CA ALA A 345 -32.87 14.30 3.45
C ALA A 345 -32.19 12.94 3.18
N HIS A 346 -31.22 12.88 2.25
CA HIS A 346 -30.39 11.68 2.08
C HIS A 346 -29.50 11.43 3.29
N LEU A 347 -28.86 12.46 3.82
CA LEU A 347 -28.02 12.34 5.01
C LEU A 347 -28.81 11.85 6.24
N ASP A 348 -30.02 12.41 6.46
CA ASP A 348 -30.93 12.05 7.55
C ASP A 348 -31.38 10.58 7.48
N THR A 349 -31.45 10.03 6.27
CA THR A 349 -31.77 8.62 6.02
C THR A 349 -30.53 7.72 5.89
N GLY A 350 -29.35 8.23 6.27
CA GLY A 350 -28.11 7.47 6.32
C GLY A 350 -27.47 7.19 4.97
N LYS A 351 -27.72 8.03 3.95
CA LYS A 351 -27.21 7.94 2.58
C LYS A 351 -26.24 9.09 2.25
N PRO A 352 -25.04 9.11 2.88
CA PRO A 352 -24.14 10.26 2.79
C PRO A 352 -23.47 10.39 1.41
N LEU A 353 -23.27 9.30 0.67
CA LEU A 353 -22.66 9.35 -0.66
C LEU A 353 -23.61 9.96 -1.69
N GLU A 354 -24.89 9.60 -1.63
CA GLU A 354 -25.95 10.20 -2.43
C GLU A 354 -26.12 11.68 -2.11
N ALA A 355 -26.01 12.06 -0.83
CA ALA A 355 -25.95 13.46 -0.44
C ALA A 355 -24.75 14.18 -1.09
N ILE A 356 -23.54 13.64 -0.98
CA ILE A 356 -22.33 14.22 -1.59
C ILE A 356 -22.47 14.35 -3.11
N HIS A 357 -23.05 13.38 -3.81
CA HIS A 357 -23.28 13.46 -5.26
C HIS A 357 -24.13 14.66 -5.67
N LEU A 358 -25.16 15.00 -4.89
CA LEU A 358 -25.97 16.19 -5.14
C LEU A 358 -25.23 17.48 -4.80
N LEU A 359 -24.42 17.46 -3.73
CA LEU A 359 -23.68 18.65 -3.30
C LEU A 359 -22.51 18.99 -4.23
N ASP A 360 -21.92 17.99 -4.87
CA ASP A 360 -20.80 18.15 -5.80
C ASP A 360 -21.20 18.80 -7.14
N ILE A 361 -22.49 18.93 -7.46
CA ILE A 361 -22.96 19.67 -8.63
C ILE A 361 -23.10 21.17 -8.37
N ILE A 362 -23.18 21.58 -7.10
CA ILE A 362 -23.45 22.96 -6.71
C ILE A 362 -22.14 23.76 -6.70
N PRO A 363 -22.03 24.86 -7.46
CA PRO A 363 -20.89 25.77 -7.33
C PRO A 363 -20.98 26.52 -6.00
N GLU A 364 -19.87 26.54 -5.25
CA GLU A 364 -19.62 27.30 -4.01
C GLU A 364 -20.85 27.79 -3.24
N HIS A 365 -21.45 26.91 -2.43
CA HIS A 365 -22.62 27.23 -1.60
C HIS A 365 -22.36 26.88 -0.14
N ARG A 366 -22.50 27.84 0.78
CA ARG A 366 -22.16 27.65 2.19
C ARG A 366 -22.91 26.48 2.81
N ASP A 367 -24.23 26.42 2.64
CA ASP A 367 -25.04 25.33 3.21
C ASP A 367 -24.70 23.98 2.59
N ALA A 368 -24.32 23.94 1.31
CA ALA A 368 -23.85 22.71 0.68
C ALA A 368 -22.57 22.20 1.34
N ILE A 369 -21.64 23.10 1.69
CA ILE A 369 -20.41 22.73 2.40
C ILE A 369 -20.72 22.22 3.81
N VAL A 370 -21.69 22.82 4.51
CA VAL A 370 -22.14 22.35 5.84
C VAL A 370 -22.69 20.93 5.76
N VAL A 371 -23.62 20.65 4.85
CA VAL A 371 -24.20 19.30 4.68
C VAL A 371 -23.15 18.30 4.20
N LYS A 372 -22.23 18.71 3.29
CA LYS A 372 -21.15 17.85 2.80
C LYS A 372 -20.20 17.46 3.93
N LYS A 373 -19.82 18.41 4.80
CA LYS A 373 -19.02 18.13 5.99
C LYS A 373 -19.70 17.08 6.88
N ALA A 374 -20.98 17.27 7.19
CA ALA A 374 -21.74 16.32 8.01
C ALA A 374 -21.85 14.91 7.37
N ALA A 375 -21.98 14.84 6.03
CA ALA A 375 -21.95 13.58 5.30
C ALA A 375 -20.59 12.87 5.38
N LEU A 376 -19.48 13.62 5.28
CA LEU A 376 -18.12 13.10 5.44
C LEU A 376 -17.86 12.61 6.88
N GLU A 377 -18.35 13.33 7.89
CA GLU A 377 -18.29 12.91 9.29
C GLU A 377 -19.07 11.62 9.54
N GLN A 378 -20.25 11.48 8.94
CA GLN A 378 -21.04 10.23 9.01
C GLN A 378 -20.29 9.05 8.34
N LEU A 379 -19.63 9.28 7.20
CA LEU A 379 -18.78 8.28 6.54
C LEU A 379 -17.59 7.88 7.43
N LEU A 380 -16.92 8.85 8.05
CA LEU A 380 -15.79 8.59 8.94
C LEU A 380 -16.24 7.76 10.14
N ALA A 381 -17.37 8.09 10.76
CA ALA A 381 -17.94 7.32 11.86
C ALA A 381 -18.29 5.88 11.43
N LYS A 382 -18.92 5.71 10.26
CA LYS A 382 -19.26 4.39 9.70
C LYS A 382 -18.02 3.55 9.35
N SER A 383 -16.92 4.18 8.93
CA SER A 383 -15.67 3.47 8.61
C SER A 383 -15.03 2.79 9.82
N GLY A 384 -15.37 3.22 11.04
CA GLY A 384 -14.79 2.71 12.28
C GLY A 384 -13.31 3.09 12.49
N GLY A 385 -12.69 3.81 11.56
CA GLY A 385 -11.30 4.29 11.69
C GLY A 385 -10.22 3.21 11.56
N SER A 386 -10.56 2.01 11.12
CA SER A 386 -9.61 0.87 11.06
C SER A 386 -8.74 0.87 9.80
N ASN A 387 -9.30 1.29 8.66
CA ASN A 387 -8.58 1.44 7.40
C ASN A 387 -7.87 2.80 7.35
N LEU A 388 -6.53 2.80 7.26
CA LEU A 388 -5.75 4.04 7.28
C LEU A 388 -6.11 4.98 6.12
N SER A 389 -6.20 4.45 4.90
CA SER A 389 -6.37 5.27 3.70
C SER A 389 -7.76 5.92 3.64
N GLU A 390 -8.81 5.18 4.00
CA GLU A 390 -10.17 5.71 4.11
C GLU A 390 -10.25 6.78 5.20
N THR A 391 -9.69 6.49 6.37
CA THR A 391 -9.70 7.40 7.52
C THR A 391 -9.00 8.72 7.21
N MET A 392 -7.79 8.66 6.64
CA MET A 392 -7.01 9.86 6.35
C MET A 392 -7.61 10.67 5.20
N TRP A 393 -8.16 10.00 4.18
CA TRP A 393 -8.90 10.67 3.12
C TRP A 393 -10.09 11.46 3.68
N LEU A 394 -10.94 10.82 4.49
CA LEU A 394 -12.13 11.45 5.06
C LEU A 394 -11.77 12.59 6.01
N LYS A 395 -10.77 12.40 6.88
CA LYS A 395 -10.26 13.48 7.77
C LYS A 395 -9.75 14.68 6.97
N ALA A 396 -9.04 14.46 5.86
CA ALA A 396 -8.57 15.53 5.00
C ALA A 396 -9.71 16.27 4.28
N GLU A 397 -10.73 15.56 3.81
CA GLU A 397 -11.92 16.18 3.19
C GLU A 397 -12.74 16.98 4.19
N ILE A 398 -12.88 16.50 5.44
CA ILE A 398 -13.53 17.25 6.52
C ILE A 398 -12.76 18.54 6.81
N ALA A 399 -11.44 18.47 6.99
CA ALA A 399 -10.60 19.64 7.23
C ALA A 399 -10.67 20.64 6.07
N ALA A 400 -10.73 20.17 4.82
CA ALA A 400 -10.91 21.02 3.66
C ALA A 400 -12.28 21.73 3.65
N ALA A 401 -13.35 21.05 4.07
CA ALA A 401 -14.66 21.66 4.22
C ALA A 401 -14.67 22.72 5.34
N GLU A 402 -14.02 22.44 6.48
CA GLU A 402 -13.86 23.40 7.58
C GLU A 402 -13.10 24.66 7.16
N GLY A 403 -12.01 24.50 6.41
CA GLY A 403 -11.23 25.62 5.88
C GLY A 403 -12.01 26.51 4.92
N LYS A 404 -13.07 25.99 4.26
CA LYS A 404 -13.98 26.80 3.42
C LYS A 404 -15.11 27.47 4.23
N LEU A 405 -15.36 27.02 5.45
CA LEU A 405 -16.43 27.55 6.31
C LEU A 405 -15.93 28.64 7.28
N ALA A 406 -14.64 28.59 7.62
CA ALA A 406 -13.90 29.64 8.32
C ALA A 406 -13.73 30.86 7.41
#